data_AF-A0A2D4KYV9-F1
#
_entry.id   AF-A0A2D4KYV9-F1
#
_cell.length_a   1.000
_cell.length_b   1.000
_cell.length_c   1.000
_cell.angle_alpha   90.00
_cell.angle_beta   90.00
_cell.angle_gamma   90.00
#
_symmetry.space_group_name_H-M   'P 1'
#
loop_
_entity.id
_entity.type
_entity.pdbx_description
1 polymer ?
#
loop_
_entity_poly.entity_id
_entity_poly.type
_entity_poly.pdbx_seq_one_letter_code
_entity_poly.pdbx_strand_id
1 'polypeptide(L)'
;ERLKQKSKQEVNEEGQEVPQKEMAGNNVKIGRLQPLLEVAIREAEAQPFEVLMQFLYTDKIKYPRKGHVQDVLLIMDVYKLALNFKLSRLEQLCVQYIEASVDLQNVLVVCENANKLQLDQLKEHCLNFVVKESHFNQVIMMKEFEHLSSSLIVEIVRRKQQPPLRTHSDQPLDIGTSLIQDMKAYLEGAGLEFCDIILLLDGHPRPAHKAILAARSSYFEAMFRSFMPEDGQVNISIGEMVPSKQAFESMLRYIYYGEVNMPPEDSLYLFAAPYYYGFYNNRLQAYCKQNLEMNVTVENVLQILEAADRTQALDMKRHCLYIIVHQFTKVSKLPNLRSLSQPLLLDIIESLANHISDKQCAELGADI
;
A
#
# COMPACT_ATOMS: atom_id res chain seq x y z
N GLU A 1 76.07 35.84 23.00
CA GLU A 1 76.44 35.45 21.62
C GLU A 1 76.25 33.95 21.42
N ARG A 2 75.51 33.57 20.37
CA ARG A 2 75.80 32.47 19.41
C ARG A 2 76.25 31.10 20.01
N LEU A 3 75.61 29.94 19.79
CA LEU A 3 75.00 29.32 18.61
C LEU A 3 74.15 28.11 19.11
N LYS A 4 72.94 27.84 18.56
CA LYS A 4 72.62 26.73 17.61
C LYS A 4 73.33 25.40 17.97
N GLN A 5 72.67 24.25 18.13
CA GLN A 5 71.70 23.62 17.23
C GLN A 5 71.14 22.31 17.86
N LYS A 6 69.84 22.03 17.62
CA LYS A 6 69.17 20.74 17.28
C LYS A 6 69.60 19.45 18.02
N SER A 7 68.73 18.54 18.47
CA SER A 7 67.29 18.28 18.32
C SER A 7 67.00 16.93 18.97
N LYS A 8 65.87 16.74 19.67
CA LYS A 8 65.11 15.47 19.73
C LYS A 8 63.77 15.64 20.46
N GLN A 9 62.77 15.01 19.84
CA GLN A 9 61.48 14.52 20.37
C GLN A 9 60.33 15.50 20.68
N GLU A 10 59.38 15.50 19.73
CA GLU A 10 57.95 15.16 19.90
C GLU A 10 57.26 15.54 21.21
N VAL A 11 56.33 16.50 21.11
CA VAL A 11 55.12 16.59 21.93
C VAL A 11 53.98 17.15 21.07
N ASN A 12 52.85 16.43 21.07
CA ASN A 12 51.52 16.85 20.64
C ASN A 12 51.06 18.09 21.43
N GLU A 13 50.55 19.13 20.78
CA GLU A 13 49.48 19.96 21.31
C GLU A 13 48.90 20.87 20.20
N GLU A 14 47.57 20.81 20.10
CA GLU A 14 46.62 21.90 19.83
C GLU A 14 46.99 23.05 18.88
N GLY A 15 46.16 23.24 17.84
CA GLY A 15 46.00 24.48 17.09
C GLY A 15 44.57 24.58 16.57
N GLN A 16 43.69 25.36 17.21
CA GLN A 16 43.53 26.82 17.11
C GLN A 16 42.42 27.22 16.13
N GLU A 17 41.37 27.79 16.73
CA GLU A 17 40.31 28.58 16.13
C GLU A 17 40.86 29.79 15.34
N VAL A 18 40.18 30.13 14.24
CA VAL A 18 40.08 31.51 13.73
C VAL A 18 38.64 31.73 13.23
N PRO A 19 37.97 32.85 13.56
CA PRO A 19 36.53 33.05 13.37
C PRO A 19 36.21 33.85 12.10
N GLN A 20 34.99 33.72 11.56
CA GLN A 20 34.36 34.80 10.79
C GLN A 20 32.83 34.66 10.61
N LYS A 21 32.15 35.63 11.22
CA LYS A 21 30.94 36.38 10.81
C LYS A 21 29.59 35.67 10.61
N GLU A 22 28.69 36.05 11.51
CA GLU A 22 27.23 35.98 11.43
C GLU A 22 26.67 36.62 10.14
N MET A 23 25.73 35.92 9.51
CA MET A 23 24.60 36.54 8.81
C MET A 23 23.34 35.77 9.19
N ALA A 24 22.41 36.50 9.81
CA ALA A 24 21.13 36.04 10.28
C ALA A 24 20.20 35.62 9.12
N GLY A 25 19.46 34.53 9.32
CA GLY A 25 18.40 34.09 8.41
C GLY A 25 17.60 32.91 8.96
N ASN A 26 16.47 33.21 9.63
CA ASN A 26 15.30 32.36 9.90
C ASN A 26 15.50 30.90 10.37
N ASN A 27 15.65 30.74 11.68
CA ASN A 27 15.42 29.46 12.35
C ASN A 27 13.91 29.21 12.51
N VAL A 28 13.33 28.44 11.59
CA VAL A 28 12.14 27.64 11.90
C VAL A 28 12.58 26.58 12.89
N LYS A 29 11.97 26.55 14.08
CA LYS A 29 12.23 25.55 15.12
C LYS A 29 11.84 24.17 14.59
N ILE A 30 12.79 23.46 13.99
CA ILE A 30 12.68 22.02 13.73
C ILE A 30 12.66 21.34 15.10
N GLY A 31 11.52 20.75 15.43
CA GLY A 31 11.31 20.00 16.67
C GLY A 31 12.45 18.98 16.87
N ARG A 32 12.87 18.82 18.12
CA ARG A 32 13.93 17.90 18.56
C ARG A 32 13.77 16.54 17.85
N LEU A 33 14.63 16.26 16.88
CA LEU A 33 14.77 14.92 16.31
C LEU A 33 15.17 14.00 17.46
N GLN A 34 14.25 13.13 17.88
CA GLN A 34 14.62 12.00 18.72
C GLN A 34 15.76 11.25 18.01
N PRO A 35 16.76 10.73 18.75
CA PRO A 35 17.82 9.96 18.14
C PRO A 35 17.20 8.82 17.32
N LEU A 36 17.59 8.73 16.05
CA LEU A 36 17.12 7.67 15.17
C LEU A 36 17.48 6.32 15.81
N LEU A 37 16.47 5.45 15.95
CA LEU A 37 16.69 4.09 16.44
C LEU A 37 17.50 3.33 15.39
N GLU A 38 18.74 3.00 15.71
CA GLU A 38 19.59 2.16 14.86
C GLU A 38 19.39 0.68 15.24
N VAL A 39 18.92 -0.12 14.28
CA VAL A 39 18.75 -1.56 14.43
C VAL A 39 19.73 -2.27 13.51
N ALA A 40 20.78 -2.86 14.08
CA ALA A 40 21.81 -3.55 13.31
C ALA A 40 21.39 -5.00 13.00
N ILE A 41 21.08 -5.29 11.74
CA ILE A 41 20.81 -6.66 11.26
C ILE A 41 22.10 -7.21 10.66
N ARG A 42 22.95 -7.81 11.50
CA ARG A 42 24.32 -8.24 11.13
C ARG A 42 24.37 -9.32 10.04
N GLU A 43 23.28 -10.06 9.86
CA GLU A 43 23.19 -11.20 8.95
C GLU A 43 22.43 -10.87 7.66
N ALA A 44 22.12 -9.59 7.41
CA ALA A 44 21.37 -9.17 6.23
C ALA A 44 22.23 -8.31 5.30
N GLU A 45 22.27 -8.68 4.02
CA GLU A 45 22.73 -7.77 2.98
C GLU A 45 21.66 -6.71 2.65
N ALA A 46 22.08 -5.55 2.16
CA ALA A 46 21.20 -4.41 1.91
C ALA A 46 20.12 -4.72 0.86
N GLN A 47 20.47 -5.45 -0.20
CA GLN A 47 19.55 -5.73 -1.31
C GLN A 47 18.44 -6.73 -0.92
N PRO A 48 18.72 -7.89 -0.29
CA PRO A 48 17.66 -8.74 0.28
C PRO A 48 16.76 -7.99 1.26
N PHE A 49 17.35 -7.13 2.09
CA PHE A 49 16.58 -6.35 3.06
C PHE A 49 15.63 -5.35 2.38
N GLU A 50 16.06 -4.71 1.29
CA GLU A 50 15.18 -3.82 0.50
C GLU A 50 13.97 -4.58 -0.07
N VAL A 51 14.18 -5.82 -0.56
CA VAL A 51 13.07 -6.68 -1.04
C VAL A 51 12.12 -7.04 0.10
N LEU A 52 12.65 -7.38 1.28
CA LEU A 52 11.83 -7.63 2.48
C LEU A 52 11.03 -6.39 2.87
N MET A 53 11.63 -5.21 2.88
CA MET A 53 10.94 -3.95 3.18
C MET A 53 9.84 -3.67 2.16
N GLN A 54 10.11 -3.88 0.87
CA GLN A 54 9.10 -3.74 -0.17
C GLN A 54 7.94 -4.73 0.07
N PHE A 55 8.23 -5.97 0.46
CA PHE A 55 7.21 -6.95 0.80
C PHE A 55 6.33 -6.48 1.98
N LEU A 56 6.92 -6.00 3.07
CA LEU A 56 6.15 -5.51 4.24
C LEU A 56 5.13 -4.43 3.88
N TYR A 57 5.45 -3.54 2.94
CA TYR A 57 4.56 -2.45 2.53
C TYR A 57 3.64 -2.79 1.34
N THR A 58 3.89 -3.88 0.61
CA THR A 58 3.16 -4.16 -0.64
C THR A 58 2.56 -5.56 -0.74
N ASP A 59 2.89 -6.47 0.19
CA ASP A 59 2.55 -7.90 0.16
C ASP A 59 3.00 -8.61 -1.12
N LYS A 60 4.00 -8.05 -1.81
CA LYS A 60 4.44 -8.50 -3.13
C LYS A 60 5.95 -8.54 -3.22
N ILE A 61 6.45 -9.63 -3.79
CA ILE A 61 7.85 -9.79 -4.17
C ILE A 61 7.96 -9.51 -5.67
N LYS A 62 8.86 -8.60 -6.04
CA LYS A 62 9.26 -8.43 -7.44
C LYS A 62 10.30 -9.49 -7.77
N TYR A 63 9.86 -10.59 -8.34
CA TYR A 63 10.78 -11.63 -8.77
C TYR A 63 11.66 -11.13 -9.92
N PRO A 64 12.98 -11.27 -9.80
CA PRO A 64 13.86 -11.04 -10.94
C PRO A 64 13.61 -12.08 -12.06
N ARG A 65 14.20 -11.86 -13.23
CA ARG A 65 13.93 -12.68 -14.43
C ARG A 65 14.41 -14.13 -14.21
N LYS A 66 13.57 -15.10 -14.58
CA LYS A 66 13.89 -16.53 -14.45
C LYS A 66 15.20 -16.88 -15.18
N GLY A 67 16.05 -17.68 -14.52
CA GLY A 67 17.23 -18.32 -15.13
C GLY A 67 18.59 -17.73 -14.72
N HIS A 68 18.63 -16.59 -14.03
CA HIS A 68 19.89 -16.05 -13.50
C HIS A 68 20.13 -16.57 -12.08
N VAL A 69 21.27 -17.26 -11.86
CA VAL A 69 21.61 -17.84 -10.56
C VAL A 69 21.65 -16.79 -9.45
N GLN A 70 22.17 -15.59 -9.75
CA GLN A 70 22.25 -14.47 -8.81
C GLN A 70 20.87 -14.07 -8.24
N ASP A 71 19.84 -14.12 -9.08
CA ASP A 71 18.48 -13.77 -8.68
C ASP A 71 17.88 -14.82 -7.74
N VAL A 72 18.20 -16.09 -7.96
CA VAL A 72 17.79 -17.18 -7.06
C VAL A 72 18.51 -17.03 -5.71
N LEU A 73 19.81 -16.72 -5.71
CA LEU A 73 20.57 -16.48 -4.50
C LEU A 73 20.02 -15.29 -3.70
N LEU A 74 19.67 -14.19 -4.37
CA LEU A 74 19.02 -13.04 -3.73
C LEU A 74 17.74 -13.46 -2.99
N ILE A 75 16.88 -14.26 -3.63
CA ILE A 75 15.64 -14.72 -3.00
C ILE A 75 15.89 -15.73 -1.88
N MET A 76 17.01 -16.47 -1.89
CA MET A 76 17.42 -17.32 -0.77
C MET A 76 17.83 -16.50 0.46
N ASP A 77 18.50 -15.37 0.27
CA ASP A 77 18.81 -14.45 1.38
C ASP A 77 17.52 -13.82 1.92
N VAL A 78 16.59 -13.42 1.04
CA VAL A 78 15.24 -12.96 1.45
C VAL A 78 14.50 -14.05 2.23
N TYR A 79 14.60 -15.32 1.80
CA TYR A 79 14.02 -16.45 2.53
C TYR A 79 14.62 -16.58 3.93
N LYS A 80 15.95 -16.47 4.07
CA LYS A 80 16.60 -16.50 5.38
C LYS A 80 16.09 -15.38 6.28
N LEU A 81 15.93 -14.16 5.74
CA LEU A 81 15.34 -13.05 6.47
C LEU A 81 13.89 -13.32 6.88
N ALA A 82 13.08 -13.90 5.98
CA ALA A 82 11.70 -14.27 6.27
C ALA A 82 11.60 -15.21 7.48
N LEU A 83 12.47 -16.22 7.56
CA LEU A 83 12.55 -17.13 8.72
C LEU A 83 12.96 -16.39 9.99
N ASN A 84 13.98 -15.53 9.92
CA ASN A 84 14.48 -14.78 11.07
C ASN A 84 13.42 -13.81 11.62
N PHE A 85 12.64 -13.17 10.75
CA PHE A 85 11.55 -12.26 11.11
C PHE A 85 10.20 -12.96 11.32
N LYS A 86 10.12 -14.28 11.13
CA LYS A 86 8.89 -15.09 11.24
C LYS A 86 7.77 -14.61 10.32
N LEU A 87 8.12 -14.29 9.08
CA LEU A 87 7.21 -13.85 8.03
C LEU A 87 6.73 -15.06 7.21
N SER A 88 5.78 -15.84 7.73
CA SER A 88 5.34 -17.13 7.13
C SER A 88 4.95 -16.99 5.65
N ARG A 89 4.22 -15.93 5.30
CA ARG A 89 3.80 -15.67 3.92
C ARG A 89 4.98 -15.41 2.98
N LEU A 90 5.97 -14.62 3.42
CA LEU A 90 7.17 -14.33 2.64
C LEU A 90 8.00 -15.60 2.46
N GLU A 91 8.15 -16.39 3.52
CA GLU A 91 8.80 -17.70 3.48
C GLU A 91 8.19 -18.59 2.38
N GLN A 92 6.87 -18.77 2.37
CA GLN A 92 6.20 -19.62 1.38
C GLN A 92 6.39 -19.12 -0.06
N LEU A 93 6.32 -17.81 -0.27
CA LEU A 93 6.53 -17.20 -1.58
C LEU A 93 7.97 -17.40 -2.08
N CYS A 94 8.96 -17.25 -1.20
CA CYS A 94 10.36 -17.50 -1.52
C CYS A 94 10.59 -18.97 -1.88
N VAL A 95 10.10 -19.91 -1.06
CA VAL A 95 10.23 -21.35 -1.32
C VAL A 95 9.62 -21.70 -2.68
N GLN A 96 8.38 -21.27 -2.94
CA GLN A 96 7.70 -21.54 -4.21
C GLN A 96 8.48 -21.03 -5.43
N TYR A 97 9.04 -19.82 -5.35
CA TYR A 97 9.84 -19.26 -6.43
C TYR A 97 11.14 -20.03 -6.65
N ILE A 98 11.87 -20.32 -5.57
CA ILE A 98 13.17 -21.00 -5.67
C ILE A 98 12.97 -22.41 -6.23
N GLU A 99 12.04 -23.19 -5.67
CA GLU A 99 11.75 -24.55 -6.17
C GLU A 99 11.34 -24.57 -7.66
N ALA A 100 10.57 -23.57 -8.11
CA ALA A 100 10.21 -23.43 -9.52
C ALA A 100 11.36 -22.95 -10.43
N SER A 101 12.45 -22.45 -9.84
CA SER A 101 13.61 -21.89 -10.55
C SER A 101 14.83 -22.81 -10.53
N VAL A 102 14.84 -23.86 -9.70
CA VAL A 102 15.92 -24.85 -9.65
C VAL A 102 15.91 -25.69 -10.94
N ASP A 103 17.07 -25.74 -11.60
CA ASP A 103 17.30 -26.53 -12.81
C ASP A 103 18.68 -27.21 -12.80
N LEU A 104 19.00 -27.93 -13.87
CA LEU A 104 20.28 -28.64 -14.00
C LEU A 104 21.50 -27.70 -13.96
N GLN A 105 21.37 -26.45 -14.38
CA GLN A 105 22.48 -25.52 -14.47
C GLN A 105 22.81 -24.89 -13.11
N ASN A 106 21.79 -24.68 -12.27
CA ASN A 106 21.95 -23.92 -11.02
C ASN A 106 21.85 -24.76 -9.74
N VAL A 107 21.36 -26.00 -9.80
CA VAL A 107 21.02 -26.79 -8.59
C VAL A 107 22.17 -26.94 -7.60
N LEU A 108 23.41 -27.09 -8.08
CA LEU A 108 24.57 -27.27 -7.21
C LEU A 108 24.90 -26.00 -6.41
N VAL A 109 24.84 -24.84 -7.09
CA VAL A 109 25.07 -23.54 -6.46
C VAL A 109 23.96 -23.23 -5.45
N VAL A 110 22.71 -23.51 -5.80
CA VAL A 110 21.56 -23.34 -4.90
C VAL A 110 21.68 -24.29 -3.70
N CYS A 111 22.07 -25.54 -3.90
CA CYS A 111 22.22 -26.53 -2.82
C CYS A 111 23.32 -26.14 -1.81
N GLU A 112 24.49 -25.71 -2.31
CA GLU A 112 25.59 -25.24 -1.47
C GLU A 112 25.19 -23.99 -0.67
N ASN A 113 24.50 -23.03 -1.29
CA ASN A 113 24.01 -21.85 -0.58
C ASN A 113 22.91 -22.19 0.43
N ALA A 114 22.02 -23.14 0.14
CA ALA A 114 21.00 -23.58 1.09
C ALA A 114 21.66 -24.22 2.32
N ASN A 115 22.75 -24.98 2.14
CA ASN A 115 23.54 -25.51 3.23
C ASN A 115 24.22 -24.41 4.06
N LYS A 116 24.80 -23.38 3.43
CA LYS A 116 25.43 -22.24 4.12
C LYS A 116 24.44 -21.41 4.94
N LEU A 117 23.26 -21.14 4.38
CA LEU A 117 22.19 -20.37 5.04
C LEU A 117 21.38 -21.21 6.04
N GLN A 118 21.63 -22.52 6.12
CA GLN A 118 20.90 -23.48 6.95
C GLN A 118 19.40 -23.52 6.59
N LEU A 119 19.10 -23.58 5.30
CA LEU A 119 17.75 -23.66 4.75
C LEU A 119 17.42 -25.13 4.45
N ASP A 120 17.11 -25.91 5.50
CA ASP A 120 17.00 -27.38 5.42
C ASP A 120 15.94 -27.86 4.42
N GLN A 121 14.77 -27.21 4.37
CA GLN A 121 13.71 -27.56 3.42
C GLN A 121 14.17 -27.41 1.96
N LEU A 122 14.87 -26.31 1.66
CA LEU A 122 15.37 -26.05 0.31
C LEU A 122 16.55 -26.97 -0.04
N LYS A 123 17.45 -27.21 0.91
CA LYS A 123 18.54 -28.18 0.76
C LYS A 123 17.99 -29.57 0.44
N GLU A 124 16.94 -30.00 1.14
CA GLU A 124 16.25 -31.27 0.89
C GLU A 124 15.68 -31.34 -0.54
N HIS A 125 15.02 -30.27 -0.99
CA HIS A 125 14.51 -30.16 -2.36
C HIS A 125 15.64 -30.31 -3.41
N CYS A 126 16.74 -29.57 -3.24
CA CYS A 126 17.89 -29.63 -4.14
C CYS A 126 18.52 -31.03 -4.17
N LEU A 127 18.73 -31.65 -3.01
CA LEU A 127 19.29 -33.00 -2.92
C LEU A 127 18.38 -34.01 -3.64
N ASN A 128 17.07 -33.92 -3.46
CA ASN A 128 16.09 -34.76 -4.16
C ASN A 128 16.10 -34.54 -5.68
N PHE A 129 16.39 -33.33 -6.14
CA PHE A 129 16.56 -33.03 -7.57
C PHE A 129 17.84 -33.66 -8.14
N VAL A 130 18.98 -33.55 -7.42
CA VAL A 130 20.29 -34.04 -7.85
C VAL A 130 20.32 -35.57 -7.95
N VAL A 131 19.74 -36.29 -6.99
CA VAL A 131 19.81 -37.77 -6.96
C VAL A 131 18.87 -38.48 -7.94
N LYS A 132 18.00 -37.74 -8.65
CA LYS A 132 17.16 -38.28 -9.74
C LYS A 132 18.04 -38.93 -10.80
N GLU A 133 17.66 -40.12 -11.25
CA GLU A 133 18.44 -40.90 -12.22
C GLU A 133 18.73 -40.14 -13.52
N SER A 134 17.78 -39.32 -13.99
CA SER A 134 17.92 -38.50 -15.18
C SER A 134 18.95 -37.37 -15.05
N HIS A 135 19.26 -36.93 -13.82
CA HIS A 135 20.06 -35.73 -13.56
C HIS A 135 21.45 -36.06 -13.02
N PHE A 136 21.56 -37.08 -12.16
CA PHE A 136 22.73 -37.36 -11.35
C PHE A 136 24.05 -37.43 -12.13
N ASN A 137 24.09 -38.18 -13.23
CA ASN A 137 25.29 -38.33 -14.04
C ASN A 137 25.73 -37.00 -14.69
N GLN A 138 24.76 -36.16 -15.10
CA GLN A 138 25.08 -34.85 -15.67
C GLN A 138 25.63 -33.92 -14.59
N VAL A 139 24.97 -33.88 -13.43
CA VAL A 139 25.30 -32.99 -12.31
C VAL A 139 26.69 -33.27 -11.74
N ILE A 140 27.11 -34.53 -11.60
CA ILE A 140 28.45 -34.87 -11.09
C ILE A 140 29.58 -34.45 -12.05
N MET A 141 29.30 -34.43 -13.35
CA MET A 141 30.28 -34.03 -14.37
C MET A 141 30.41 -32.51 -14.51
N MET A 142 29.58 -31.73 -13.79
CA MET A 142 29.63 -30.27 -13.80
C MET A 142 30.82 -29.76 -12.98
N LYS A 143 31.45 -28.66 -13.44
CA LYS A 143 32.60 -28.05 -12.76
C LYS A 143 32.22 -27.52 -11.37
N GLU A 144 30.97 -27.11 -11.21
CA GLU A 144 30.39 -26.62 -9.97
C GLU A 144 30.40 -27.69 -8.88
N PHE A 145 30.42 -28.99 -9.23
CA PHE A 145 30.47 -30.09 -8.28
C PHE A 145 31.78 -30.14 -7.49
N GLU A 146 32.89 -29.76 -8.13
CA GLU A 146 34.22 -29.71 -7.51
C GLU A 146 34.31 -28.64 -6.40
N HIS A 147 33.45 -27.63 -6.46
CA HIS A 147 33.45 -26.49 -5.54
C HIS A 147 32.52 -26.67 -4.33
N LEU A 148 31.79 -27.79 -4.26
CA LEU A 148 30.89 -28.08 -3.15
C LEU A 148 31.68 -28.39 -1.88
N SER A 149 31.08 -28.06 -0.73
CA SER A 149 31.62 -28.45 0.56
C SER A 149 31.73 -29.98 0.69
N SER A 150 32.80 -30.47 1.31
CA SER A 150 33.02 -31.93 1.46
C SER A 150 31.87 -32.62 2.18
N SER A 151 31.22 -31.93 3.12
CA SER A 151 30.01 -32.40 3.81
C SER A 151 28.86 -32.66 2.83
N LEU A 152 28.63 -31.74 1.89
CA LEU A 152 27.53 -31.82 0.94
C LEU A 152 27.77 -32.90 -0.12
N ILE A 153 29.02 -33.06 -0.58
CA ILE A 153 29.41 -34.15 -1.50
C ILE A 153 29.13 -35.51 -0.87
N VAL A 154 29.60 -35.73 0.37
CA VAL A 154 29.35 -36.98 1.10
C VAL A 154 27.85 -37.23 1.27
N GLU A 155 27.08 -36.19 1.56
CA GLU A 155 25.63 -36.28 1.69
C GLU A 155 24.93 -36.68 0.37
N ILE A 156 25.29 -36.05 -0.76
CA ILE A 156 24.76 -36.40 -2.09
C ILE A 156 25.06 -37.87 -2.43
N VAL A 157 26.30 -38.32 -2.21
CA VAL A 157 26.70 -39.71 -2.52
C VAL A 157 25.96 -40.71 -1.61
N ARG A 158 25.85 -40.43 -0.31
CA ARG A 158 25.09 -41.27 0.63
C ARG A 158 23.63 -41.38 0.22
N ARG A 159 22.99 -40.25 -0.13
CA ARG A 159 21.60 -40.24 -0.58
C ARG A 159 21.37 -41.02 -1.87
N LYS A 160 22.34 -41.05 -2.78
CA LYS A 160 22.22 -41.87 -3.99
C LYS A 160 22.28 -43.37 -3.68
N GLN A 161 23.13 -43.77 -2.73
CA GLN A 161 23.25 -45.17 -2.30
C GLN A 161 22.07 -45.62 -1.44
N GLN A 162 21.54 -44.72 -0.61
CA GLN A 162 20.44 -44.98 0.32
C GLN A 162 19.42 -43.83 0.21
N PRO A 163 18.46 -43.92 -0.74
CA PRO A 163 17.44 -42.89 -0.89
C PRO A 163 16.57 -42.82 0.38
N PRO A 164 16.31 -41.62 0.93
CA PRO A 164 15.49 -41.47 2.11
C PRO A 164 14.05 -41.94 1.84
N LEU A 165 13.41 -42.53 2.86
CA LEU A 165 11.98 -42.86 2.81
C LEU A 165 11.19 -41.55 2.67
N ARG A 166 10.30 -41.47 1.69
CA ARG A 166 9.44 -40.30 1.51
C ARG A 166 8.48 -40.18 2.69
N THR A 167 8.73 -39.24 3.58
CA THR A 167 7.77 -38.79 4.58
C THR A 167 6.95 -37.66 3.96
N HIS A 168 5.68 -37.91 3.64
CA HIS A 168 4.73 -36.83 3.37
C HIS A 168 4.47 -36.11 4.70
N SER A 169 4.78 -34.81 4.75
CA SER A 169 4.36 -33.97 5.86
C SER A 169 2.87 -33.66 5.69
N ASP A 170 2.02 -34.24 6.53
CA ASP A 170 0.57 -33.96 6.60
C ASP A 170 0.26 -32.69 7.42
N GLN A 171 1.27 -31.89 7.79
CA GLN A 171 1.03 -30.66 8.53
C GLN A 171 0.39 -29.60 7.62
N PRO A 172 -0.71 -28.96 8.03
CA PRO A 172 -1.26 -27.83 7.31
C PRO A 172 -0.22 -26.73 7.24
N LEU A 173 0.10 -26.29 6.01
CA LEU A 173 1.02 -25.18 5.77
C LEU A 173 0.41 -23.90 6.34
N ASP A 174 1.09 -23.26 7.29
CA ASP A 174 0.76 -21.91 7.73
C ASP A 174 1.23 -20.91 6.67
N ILE A 175 0.30 -20.49 5.82
CA ILE A 175 0.55 -19.53 4.73
C ILE A 175 0.65 -18.09 5.27
N GLY A 176 0.35 -17.87 6.55
CA GLY A 176 0.26 -16.55 7.16
C GLY A 176 -0.92 -15.71 6.64
N THR A 177 -0.97 -14.46 7.07
CA THR A 177 -1.96 -13.46 6.65
C THR A 177 -1.41 -12.59 5.52
N SER A 178 -2.32 -12.06 4.70
CA SER A 178 -2.01 -11.03 3.70
C SER A 178 -2.09 -9.64 4.32
N LEU A 179 -1.38 -8.67 3.74
CA LEU A 179 -1.45 -7.27 4.18
C LEU A 179 -2.87 -6.72 4.21
N ILE A 180 -3.75 -7.13 3.29
CA ILE A 180 -5.16 -6.73 3.27
C ILE A 180 -5.89 -7.24 4.53
N GLN A 181 -5.63 -8.50 4.92
CA GLN A 181 -6.22 -9.08 6.13
C GLN A 181 -5.67 -8.40 7.40
N ASP A 182 -4.37 -8.11 7.45
CA ASP A 182 -3.76 -7.41 8.57
C ASP A 182 -4.31 -5.99 8.71
N MET A 183 -4.42 -5.24 7.60
CA MET A 183 -5.00 -3.90 7.58
C MET A 183 -6.48 -3.91 7.97
N LYS A 184 -7.23 -4.94 7.57
CA LYS A 184 -8.61 -5.14 8.02
C LYS A 184 -8.67 -5.38 9.54
N ALA A 185 -7.81 -6.23 10.07
CA ALA A 185 -7.72 -6.47 11.51
C ALA A 185 -7.37 -5.18 12.28
N TYR A 186 -6.44 -4.37 11.75
CA TYR A 186 -6.08 -3.07 12.32
C TYR A 186 -7.26 -2.09 12.35
N LEU A 187 -8.09 -2.07 11.30
CA LEU A 187 -9.33 -1.30 11.32
C LEU A 187 -10.32 -1.86 12.37
N GLU A 188 -10.43 -3.18 12.50
CA GLU A 188 -11.37 -3.85 13.42
C GLU A 188 -10.93 -3.82 14.90
N GLY A 189 -9.71 -3.34 15.19
CA GLY A 189 -9.24 -3.08 16.55
C GLY A 189 -7.97 -3.84 16.96
N ALA A 190 -7.32 -4.56 16.05
CA ALA A 190 -5.94 -4.98 16.29
C ALA A 190 -5.00 -3.75 16.29
N GLY A 191 -3.94 -3.77 17.08
CA GLY A 191 -2.94 -2.71 17.05
C GLY A 191 -3.42 -1.35 17.58
N LEU A 192 -4.41 -1.31 18.48
CA LEU A 192 -4.92 -0.06 19.07
C LEU A 192 -3.81 0.76 19.75
N GLU A 193 -2.78 0.09 20.28
CA GLU A 193 -1.58 0.69 20.86
C GLU A 193 -0.74 1.50 19.86
N PHE A 194 -0.91 1.27 18.56
CA PHE A 194 -0.24 2.01 17.49
C PHE A 194 -1.09 3.14 16.90
N CYS A 195 -2.33 3.31 17.38
CA CYS A 195 -3.16 4.45 16.99
C CYS A 195 -2.56 5.74 17.54
N ASP A 196 -2.29 6.69 16.65
CA ASP A 196 -1.61 7.95 16.95
C ASP A 196 -2.49 9.18 16.62
N ILE A 197 -3.74 8.97 16.22
CA ILE A 197 -4.76 9.99 15.95
C ILE A 197 -6.16 9.50 16.32
N ILE A 198 -7.06 10.42 16.70
CA ILE A 198 -8.48 10.14 16.95
C ILE A 198 -9.32 10.88 15.92
N LEU A 199 -10.19 10.17 15.22
CA LEU A 199 -11.20 10.74 14.34
C LEU A 199 -12.52 10.86 15.10
N LEU A 200 -13.18 12.01 15.05
CA LEU A 200 -14.44 12.27 15.71
C LEU A 200 -15.59 12.22 14.70
N LEU A 201 -16.48 11.25 14.87
CA LEU A 201 -17.73 11.14 14.12
C LEU A 201 -18.88 11.64 15.01
N ASP A 202 -19.37 12.86 14.77
CA ASP A 202 -20.43 13.46 15.61
C ASP A 202 -20.10 13.40 17.12
N GLY A 203 -18.85 13.73 17.45
CA GLY A 203 -18.32 13.64 18.82
C GLY A 203 -17.96 12.23 19.30
N HIS A 204 -18.26 11.17 18.54
CA HIS A 204 -17.84 9.81 18.87
C HIS A 204 -16.38 9.56 18.45
N PRO A 205 -15.48 9.22 19.39
CA PRO A 205 -14.08 9.01 19.09
C PRO A 205 -13.80 7.67 18.41
N ARG A 206 -12.96 7.72 17.39
CA ARG A 206 -12.47 6.57 16.64
C ARG A 206 -10.94 6.63 16.48
N PRO A 207 -10.18 5.82 17.24
CA PRO A 207 -8.73 5.71 17.06
C PRO A 207 -8.37 5.27 15.62
N ALA A 208 -7.28 5.82 15.08
CA ALA A 208 -6.78 5.52 13.75
C ALA A 208 -5.25 5.73 13.66
N HIS A 209 -4.69 5.42 12.48
CA HIS A 209 -3.25 5.45 12.20
C HIS A 209 -2.91 6.53 11.17
N LYS A 210 -2.09 7.52 11.53
CA LYS A 210 -1.69 8.61 10.65
C LYS A 210 -1.00 8.11 9.38
N ALA A 211 -0.11 7.13 9.51
CA ALA A 211 0.63 6.58 8.38
C ALA A 211 -0.30 6.02 7.30
N ILE A 212 -1.36 5.31 7.71
CA ILE A 212 -2.35 4.73 6.78
C ILE A 212 -3.20 5.85 6.16
N LEU A 213 -3.70 6.78 6.97
CA LEU A 213 -4.52 7.90 6.50
C LEU A 213 -3.75 8.78 5.49
N ALA A 214 -2.53 9.20 5.83
CA ALA A 214 -1.68 10.04 4.97
C ALA A 214 -1.27 9.33 3.67
N ALA A 215 -0.99 8.03 3.70
CA ALA A 215 -0.65 7.26 2.50
C ALA A 215 -1.82 7.18 1.48
N ARG A 216 -3.05 7.48 1.92
CA ARG A 216 -4.27 7.27 1.13
C ARG A 216 -5.04 8.57 0.85
N SER A 217 -4.70 9.66 1.52
CA SER A 217 -5.41 10.94 1.49
C SER A 217 -4.44 12.11 1.59
N SER A 218 -4.42 12.97 0.57
CA SER A 218 -3.63 14.19 0.58
C SER A 218 -4.12 15.20 1.62
N TYR A 219 -5.41 15.17 1.96
CA TYR A 219 -5.97 15.98 3.05
C TYR A 219 -5.33 15.61 4.39
N PHE A 220 -5.33 14.33 4.75
CA PHE A 220 -4.72 13.89 6.01
C PHE A 220 -3.21 14.09 6.00
N GLU A 221 -2.54 13.84 4.86
CA GLU A 221 -1.12 14.12 4.69
C GLU A 221 -0.78 15.60 4.97
N ALA A 222 -1.51 16.54 4.35
CA ALA A 222 -1.31 17.96 4.54
C ALA A 222 -1.64 18.41 5.98
N MET A 223 -2.73 17.87 6.55
CA MET A 223 -3.13 18.13 7.93
C MET A 223 -2.03 17.73 8.92
N PHE A 224 -1.52 16.49 8.83
CA PHE A 224 -0.52 16.00 9.77
C PHE A 224 0.84 16.69 9.62
N ARG A 225 1.13 17.22 8.43
CA ARG A 225 2.38 17.96 8.16
C ARG A 225 2.33 19.40 8.68
N SER A 226 1.19 20.09 8.54
CA SER A 226 1.12 21.55 8.65
C SER A 226 0.10 22.07 9.64
N PHE A 227 -0.95 21.31 9.95
CA PHE A 227 -2.12 21.77 10.72
C PHE A 227 -2.61 20.69 11.70
N MET A 228 -1.67 20.00 12.34
CA MET A 228 -1.98 18.92 13.28
C MET A 228 -2.70 19.49 14.52
N PRO A 229 -3.90 18.99 14.87
CA PRO A 229 -4.59 19.39 16.10
C PRO A 229 -3.76 19.09 17.35
N GLU A 230 -3.74 20.02 18.31
CA GLU A 230 -2.96 19.87 19.55
C GLU A 230 -3.45 18.71 20.42
N ASP A 231 -4.76 18.44 20.41
CA ASP A 231 -5.41 17.34 21.14
C ASP A 231 -5.36 16.01 20.37
N GLY A 232 -4.83 16.00 19.14
CA GLY A 232 -4.78 14.82 18.30
C GLY A 232 -6.15 14.36 17.80
N GLN A 233 -7.17 15.24 17.80
CA GLN A 233 -8.53 14.90 17.40
C GLN A 233 -8.93 15.62 16.10
N VAL A 234 -9.52 14.87 15.17
CA VAL A 234 -9.95 15.38 13.87
C VAL A 234 -11.44 15.15 13.68
N ASN A 235 -12.21 16.21 13.57
CA ASN A 235 -13.63 16.13 13.24
C ASN A 235 -13.83 15.69 11.80
N ILE A 236 -14.71 14.70 11.60
CA ILE A 236 -15.01 14.13 10.29
C ILE A 236 -16.32 14.71 9.78
N SER A 237 -16.21 15.66 8.86
CA SER A 237 -17.34 16.26 8.14
C SER A 237 -16.88 16.85 6.81
N ILE A 238 -17.83 17.06 5.89
CA ILE A 238 -17.62 17.77 4.63
C ILE A 238 -18.50 19.01 4.64
N GLY A 239 -17.95 20.14 5.11
CA GLY A 239 -18.75 21.33 5.43
C GLY A 239 -19.77 20.98 6.52
N GLU A 240 -21.05 21.27 6.26
CA GLU A 240 -22.17 20.94 7.17
C GLU A 240 -22.62 19.47 7.10
N MET A 241 -22.06 18.67 6.20
CA MET A 241 -22.45 17.28 6.02
C MET A 241 -21.63 16.35 6.92
N VAL A 242 -22.29 15.80 7.95
CA VAL A 242 -21.72 14.76 8.82
C VAL A 242 -22.07 13.39 8.23
N PRO A 243 -21.11 12.45 8.07
CA PRO A 243 -21.43 11.12 7.56
C PRO A 243 -22.26 10.32 8.56
N SER A 244 -23.07 9.39 8.07
CA SER A 244 -23.60 8.33 8.93
C SER A 244 -22.46 7.43 9.43
N LYS A 245 -22.73 6.64 10.46
CA LYS A 245 -21.79 5.61 10.93
C LYS A 245 -21.40 4.64 9.82
N GLN A 246 -22.36 4.23 8.99
CA GLN A 246 -22.11 3.30 7.89
C GLN A 246 -21.25 3.95 6.79
N ALA A 247 -21.55 5.20 6.43
CA ALA A 247 -20.73 5.98 5.50
C ALA A 247 -19.29 6.11 5.98
N PHE A 248 -19.11 6.45 7.26
CA PHE A 248 -17.80 6.61 7.88
C PHE A 248 -17.02 5.28 7.92
N GLU A 249 -17.66 4.19 8.32
CA GLU A 249 -17.05 2.86 8.30
C GLU A 249 -16.62 2.47 6.89
N SER A 250 -17.47 2.67 5.89
CA SER A 250 -17.13 2.37 4.49
C SER A 250 -15.99 3.23 3.96
N MET A 251 -15.91 4.50 4.35
CA MET A 251 -14.75 5.36 4.04
C MET A 251 -13.47 4.78 4.65
N LEU A 252 -13.50 4.35 5.91
CA LEU A 252 -12.34 3.76 6.57
C LEU A 252 -11.94 2.40 5.97
N ARG A 253 -12.90 1.53 5.62
CA ARG A 253 -12.62 0.27 4.91
C ARG A 253 -11.90 0.51 3.60
N TYR A 254 -12.35 1.52 2.85
CA TYR A 254 -11.71 1.94 1.62
C TYR A 254 -10.28 2.44 1.84
N ILE A 255 -10.06 3.25 2.88
CA ILE A 255 -8.73 3.77 3.21
C ILE A 255 -7.79 2.63 3.60
N TYR A 256 -8.18 1.77 4.55
CA TYR A 256 -7.32 0.74 5.12
C TYR A 256 -7.01 -0.39 4.13
N TYR A 257 -8.01 -0.86 3.37
CA TYR A 257 -7.83 -2.07 2.57
C TYR A 257 -8.62 -2.07 1.24
N GLY A 258 -9.16 -0.92 0.83
CA GLY A 258 -9.65 -0.69 -0.53
C GLY A 258 -11.03 -1.28 -0.85
N GLU A 259 -11.75 -1.81 0.14
CA GLU A 259 -13.12 -2.31 -0.04
C GLU A 259 -14.13 -1.16 -0.04
N VAL A 260 -15.13 -1.27 -0.91
CA VAL A 260 -16.23 -0.30 -1.00
C VAL A 260 -17.54 -1.06 -0.86
N ASN A 261 -18.29 -0.77 0.21
CA ASN A 261 -19.66 -1.20 0.37
C ASN A 261 -20.54 0.04 0.60
N MET A 262 -21.61 0.18 -0.17
CA MET A 262 -22.41 1.40 -0.24
C MET A 262 -23.88 1.13 0.08
N PRO A 263 -24.37 1.55 1.26
CA PRO A 263 -25.80 1.76 1.45
C PRO A 263 -26.27 2.91 0.54
N PRO A 264 -27.41 2.78 -0.17
CA PRO A 264 -27.93 3.83 -1.06
C PRO A 264 -28.08 5.18 -0.37
N GLU A 265 -28.47 5.17 0.91
CA GLU A 265 -28.71 6.33 1.77
C GLU A 265 -27.44 7.17 2.02
N ASP A 266 -26.26 6.56 1.90
CA ASP A 266 -24.95 7.18 2.20
C ASP A 266 -24.15 7.57 0.95
N SER A 267 -24.74 7.36 -0.24
CA SER A 267 -24.07 7.54 -1.53
C SER A 267 -23.57 8.96 -1.77
N LEU A 268 -24.23 9.96 -1.18
CA LEU A 268 -23.89 11.36 -1.33
C LEU A 268 -22.57 11.73 -0.64
N TYR A 269 -22.42 11.33 0.63
CA TYR A 269 -21.22 11.63 1.40
C TYR A 269 -20.01 10.95 0.78
N LEU A 270 -20.13 9.66 0.46
CA LEU A 270 -19.03 8.87 -0.09
C LEU A 270 -18.69 9.23 -1.55
N PHE A 271 -19.60 9.90 -2.26
CA PHE A 271 -19.28 10.54 -3.53
C PHE A 271 -18.45 11.82 -3.35
N ALA A 272 -18.73 12.60 -2.31
CA ALA A 272 -17.98 13.83 -2.01
C ALA A 272 -16.62 13.56 -1.37
N ALA A 273 -16.51 12.51 -0.55
CA ALA A 273 -15.33 12.20 0.25
C ALA A 273 -14.02 12.08 -0.55
N PRO A 274 -13.95 11.39 -1.71
CA PRO A 274 -12.72 11.31 -2.49
C PRO A 274 -12.16 12.67 -2.93
N TYR A 275 -13.04 13.61 -3.29
CA TYR A 275 -12.64 14.95 -3.69
C TYR A 275 -12.21 15.79 -2.50
N TYR A 276 -13.01 15.77 -1.43
CA TYR A 276 -12.75 16.59 -0.24
C TYR A 276 -11.49 16.12 0.51
N TYR A 277 -11.38 14.82 0.76
CA TYR A 277 -10.24 14.23 1.46
C TYR A 277 -9.07 13.90 0.51
N GLY A 278 -9.21 14.14 -0.80
CA GLY A 278 -8.13 13.95 -1.78
C GLY A 278 -7.57 12.52 -1.81
N PHE A 279 -8.43 11.53 -2.02
CA PHE A 279 -7.99 10.14 -2.08
C PHE A 279 -7.21 9.85 -3.38
N TYR A 280 -6.02 9.25 -3.27
CA TYR A 280 -5.14 9.00 -4.44
C TYR A 280 -5.68 7.95 -5.43
N ASN A 281 -6.72 7.19 -5.07
CA ASN A 281 -7.29 6.16 -5.93
C ASN A 281 -8.77 6.50 -6.24
N ASN A 282 -9.10 6.52 -7.53
CA ASN A 282 -10.42 6.94 -8.01
C ASN A 282 -11.47 5.81 -7.99
N ARG A 283 -11.14 4.63 -7.47
CA ARG A 283 -12.06 3.47 -7.44
C ARG A 283 -13.30 3.73 -6.59
N LEU A 284 -13.15 4.40 -5.44
CA LEU A 284 -14.31 4.78 -4.62
C LEU A 284 -15.20 5.76 -5.37
N GLN A 285 -14.61 6.76 -6.02
CA GLN A 285 -15.33 7.73 -6.85
C GLN A 285 -16.07 7.06 -8.02
N ALA A 286 -15.40 6.19 -8.78
CA ALA A 286 -16.00 5.49 -9.92
C ALA A 286 -17.14 4.57 -9.46
N TYR A 287 -16.95 3.86 -8.35
CA TYR A 287 -17.98 3.01 -7.77
C TYR A 287 -19.19 3.82 -7.26
N CYS A 288 -18.95 4.95 -6.57
CA CYS A 288 -20.01 5.84 -6.11
C CYS A 288 -20.77 6.47 -7.29
N LYS A 289 -20.08 6.86 -8.36
CA LYS A 289 -20.70 7.37 -9.59
C LYS A 289 -21.66 6.33 -10.18
N GLN A 290 -21.19 5.09 -10.37
CA GLN A 290 -22.02 4.01 -10.91
C GLN A 290 -23.21 3.68 -9.99
N ASN A 291 -22.99 3.64 -8.67
CA ASN A 291 -24.07 3.36 -7.71
C ASN A 291 -25.12 4.48 -7.70
N LEU A 292 -24.69 5.73 -7.76
CA LEU A 292 -25.58 6.88 -7.86
C LEU A 292 -26.37 6.84 -9.17
N GLU A 293 -25.72 6.69 -10.33
CA GLU A 293 -26.39 6.62 -11.64
C GLU A 293 -27.50 5.53 -11.69
N MET A 294 -27.30 4.41 -11.00
CA MET A 294 -28.29 3.33 -10.91
C MET A 294 -29.41 3.57 -9.89
N ASN A 295 -29.20 4.47 -8.92
CA ASN A 295 -30.11 4.70 -7.79
C ASN A 295 -30.64 6.16 -7.71
N VAL A 296 -30.37 7.00 -8.71
CA VAL A 296 -30.99 8.34 -8.77
C VAL A 296 -32.48 8.17 -9.03
N THR A 297 -33.29 8.65 -8.09
CA THR A 297 -34.75 8.69 -8.16
C THR A 297 -35.23 10.13 -8.12
N VAL A 298 -36.51 10.34 -8.44
CA VAL A 298 -37.16 11.66 -8.30
C VAL A 298 -36.96 12.24 -6.90
N GLU A 299 -36.96 11.39 -5.87
CA GLU A 299 -36.96 11.81 -4.47
C GLU A 299 -35.59 12.32 -4.01
N ASN A 300 -34.49 11.74 -4.53
CA ASN A 300 -33.13 12.06 -4.11
C ASN A 300 -32.36 12.96 -5.10
N VAL A 301 -32.83 13.13 -6.34
CA VAL A 301 -32.09 13.82 -7.41
C VAL A 301 -31.66 15.26 -7.06
N LEU A 302 -32.47 15.99 -6.30
CA LEU A 302 -32.14 17.38 -5.91
C LEU A 302 -30.97 17.46 -4.94
N GLN A 303 -30.91 16.53 -3.98
CA GLN A 303 -29.80 16.44 -3.02
C GLN A 303 -28.51 16.00 -3.73
N ILE A 304 -28.62 15.05 -4.66
CA ILE A 304 -27.49 14.58 -5.48
C ILE A 304 -26.97 15.70 -6.38
N LEU A 305 -27.87 16.49 -6.99
CA LEU A 305 -27.49 17.65 -7.80
C LEU A 305 -26.67 18.67 -6.98
N GLU A 306 -27.14 19.01 -5.79
CA GLU A 306 -26.47 19.99 -4.93
C GLU A 306 -25.07 19.52 -4.50
N ALA A 307 -24.94 18.24 -4.12
CA ALA A 307 -23.63 17.70 -3.78
C ALA A 307 -22.71 17.61 -5.00
N ALA A 308 -23.23 17.21 -6.17
CA ALA A 308 -22.45 17.13 -7.41
C ALA A 308 -21.90 18.49 -7.84
N ASP A 309 -22.66 19.57 -7.62
CA ASP A 309 -22.19 20.93 -7.84
C ASP A 309 -21.12 21.34 -6.83
N ARG A 310 -21.34 21.07 -5.54
CA ARG A 310 -20.38 21.38 -4.47
C ARG A 310 -19.05 20.66 -4.62
N THR A 311 -19.07 19.42 -5.11
CA THR A 311 -17.88 18.58 -5.31
C THR A 311 -17.28 18.73 -6.71
N GLN A 312 -17.86 19.59 -7.56
CA GLN A 312 -17.43 19.79 -8.95
C GLN A 312 -17.45 18.49 -9.79
N ALA A 313 -18.36 17.57 -9.46
CA ALA A 313 -18.55 16.34 -10.20
C ALA A 313 -19.51 16.56 -11.38
N LEU A 314 -18.99 17.21 -12.43
CA LEU A 314 -19.75 17.70 -13.57
C LEU A 314 -20.59 16.63 -14.29
N ASP A 315 -20.08 15.40 -14.40
CA ASP A 315 -20.81 14.29 -15.03
C ASP A 315 -22.09 13.94 -14.27
N MET A 316 -22.01 13.87 -12.93
CA MET A 316 -23.17 13.58 -12.08
C MET A 316 -24.15 14.75 -12.07
N LYS A 317 -23.64 15.99 -12.07
CA LYS A 317 -24.47 17.19 -12.21
C LYS A 317 -25.30 17.12 -13.51
N ARG A 318 -24.66 16.81 -14.64
CA ARG A 318 -25.34 16.61 -15.94
C ARG A 318 -26.37 15.48 -15.89
N HIS A 319 -26.04 14.34 -15.27
CA HIS A 319 -26.96 13.22 -15.12
C HIS A 319 -28.19 13.58 -14.27
N CYS A 320 -28.00 14.30 -13.16
CA CYS A 320 -29.10 14.80 -12.33
C CYS A 320 -29.99 15.77 -13.11
N LEU A 321 -29.39 16.73 -13.83
CA LEU A 321 -30.13 17.67 -14.66
C LEU A 321 -30.95 16.95 -15.74
N TYR A 322 -30.39 15.92 -16.38
CA TYR A 322 -31.10 15.08 -17.35
C TYR A 322 -32.38 14.46 -16.75
N ILE A 323 -32.27 13.83 -15.57
CA ILE A 323 -33.42 13.22 -14.88
C ILE A 323 -34.44 14.28 -14.45
N ILE A 324 -33.97 15.41 -13.91
CA ILE A 324 -34.83 16.52 -13.48
C ILE A 324 -35.66 17.04 -14.65
N VAL A 325 -35.04 17.24 -15.81
CA VAL A 325 -35.73 17.73 -17.01
C VAL A 325 -36.78 16.73 -17.51
N HIS A 326 -36.45 15.43 -17.55
CA HIS A 326 -37.38 14.39 -18.03
C HIS A 326 -38.55 14.15 -17.06
N GLN A 327 -38.35 14.38 -15.76
CA GLN A 327 -39.36 14.15 -14.72
C GLN A 327 -39.73 15.42 -13.96
N PHE A 328 -39.60 16.58 -14.63
CA PHE A 328 -39.73 17.90 -14.01
C PHE A 328 -41.08 18.13 -13.33
N THR A 329 -42.16 17.58 -13.90
CA THR A 329 -43.51 17.68 -13.33
C THR A 329 -43.65 17.05 -11.95
N LYS A 330 -42.82 16.05 -11.64
CA LYS A 330 -42.73 15.43 -10.32
C LYS A 330 -41.75 16.18 -9.42
N VAL A 331 -40.56 16.49 -9.93
CA VAL A 331 -39.48 17.18 -9.18
C VAL A 331 -39.89 18.59 -8.74
N SER A 332 -40.62 19.33 -9.58
CA SER A 332 -41.12 20.69 -9.28
C SER A 332 -42.08 20.77 -8.09
N LYS A 333 -42.67 19.64 -7.70
CA LYS A 333 -43.56 19.53 -6.54
C LYS A 333 -42.81 19.20 -5.25
N LEU A 334 -41.53 18.86 -5.32
CA LEU A 334 -40.74 18.56 -4.13
C LEU A 334 -40.48 19.84 -3.32
N PRO A 335 -40.61 19.79 -1.99
CA PRO A 335 -40.38 20.96 -1.14
C PRO A 335 -38.93 21.45 -1.22
N ASN A 336 -37.99 20.53 -1.44
CA ASN A 336 -36.55 20.75 -1.46
C ASN A 336 -36.07 21.54 -2.70
N LEU A 337 -36.91 21.73 -3.73
CA LEU A 337 -36.52 22.54 -4.88
C LEU A 337 -36.28 23.99 -4.49
N ARG A 338 -37.08 24.50 -3.55
CA ARG A 338 -37.01 25.90 -3.09
C ARG A 338 -35.79 26.19 -2.22
N SER A 339 -35.15 25.16 -1.68
CA SER A 339 -33.94 25.30 -0.86
C SER A 339 -32.64 25.29 -1.67
N LEU A 340 -32.71 25.05 -2.99
CA LEU A 340 -31.52 25.08 -3.85
C LEU A 340 -30.95 26.49 -3.97
N SER A 341 -29.63 26.55 -4.22
CA SER A 341 -28.94 27.79 -4.51
C SER A 341 -29.44 28.41 -5.83
N GLN A 342 -29.40 29.75 -5.91
CA GLN A 342 -29.78 30.47 -7.13
C GLN A 342 -29.03 29.98 -8.39
N PRO A 343 -27.70 29.71 -8.34
CA PRO A 343 -27.00 29.15 -9.49
C PRO A 343 -27.57 27.80 -9.96
N LEU A 344 -27.88 26.89 -9.04
CA LEU A 344 -28.45 25.59 -9.38
C LEU A 344 -29.85 25.69 -9.98
N LEU A 345 -30.67 26.63 -9.50
CA LEU A 345 -31.98 26.90 -10.09
C LEU A 345 -31.85 27.43 -11.53
N LEU A 346 -30.85 28.29 -11.79
CA LEU A 346 -30.55 28.76 -13.14
C LEU A 346 -30.10 27.61 -14.05
N ASP A 347 -29.21 26.73 -13.56
CA ASP A 347 -28.76 25.55 -14.31
C ASP A 347 -29.93 24.62 -14.69
N ILE A 348 -30.91 24.46 -13.79
CA ILE A 348 -32.13 23.69 -14.07
C ILE A 348 -32.96 24.38 -15.15
N ILE A 349 -33.17 25.69 -15.05
CA ILE A 349 -33.95 26.45 -16.04
C ILE A 349 -33.29 26.42 -17.42
N GLU A 350 -31.97 26.58 -17.48
CA GLU A 350 -31.20 26.49 -18.72
C GLU A 350 -31.31 25.09 -19.34
N SER A 351 -31.18 24.04 -18.51
CA SER A 351 -31.33 22.66 -18.96
C SER A 351 -32.74 22.35 -19.47
N LEU A 352 -33.77 22.92 -18.83
CA LEU A 352 -35.17 22.80 -19.29
C LEU A 352 -35.40 23.51 -20.62
N ALA A 353 -34.86 24.73 -20.77
CA ALA A 353 -34.99 25.51 -22.00
C ALA A 353 -34.38 24.75 -23.19
N ASN A 354 -33.16 24.22 -23.02
CA ASN A 354 -32.47 23.42 -24.04
C ASN A 354 -33.29 22.18 -24.44
N HIS A 355 -33.84 21.44 -23.47
CA HIS A 355 -34.66 20.26 -23.77
C HIS A 355 -35.99 20.58 -24.46
N ILE A 356 -36.63 21.71 -24.13
CA ILE A 356 -37.84 22.15 -24.83
C ILE A 356 -37.51 22.50 -26.29
N SER A 357 -36.40 23.22 -26.52
CA SER A 357 -35.92 23.53 -27.87
C SER A 357 -35.60 22.25 -28.67
N ASP A 358 -34.89 21.29 -28.08
CA ASP A 358 -34.56 20.02 -28.73
C ASP A 358 -35.82 19.21 -29.08
N LYS A 359 -36.81 19.17 -28.18
CA LYS A 359 -38.07 18.47 -28.43
C LYS A 359 -38.88 19.11 -29.55
N GLN A 360 -38.94 20.45 -29.60
CA GLN A 360 -39.60 21.18 -30.69
C GLN A 360 -38.88 20.95 -32.04
N CYS A 361 -37.55 20.93 -32.06
CA CYS A 361 -36.79 20.59 -33.25
C CYS A 361 -37.02 19.14 -33.72
N ALA A 362 -37.12 18.19 -32.79
CA ALA A 362 -37.40 16.79 -33.11
C ALA A 362 -38.83 16.58 -33.67
N GLU A 363 -39.82 17.28 -33.11
CA GLU A 363 -41.21 17.25 -33.60
C GLU A 363 -41.33 17.86 -35.01
N LEU A 364 -40.61 18.96 -35.29
CA LEU A 364 -40.59 19.59 -36.62
C LEU A 364 -39.81 18.79 -37.69
N GLY A 365 -38.83 17.99 -37.28
CA GLY A 365 -38.05 17.12 -38.18
C GLY A 365 -38.70 15.77 -38.51
N ALA A 366 -39.72 15.36 -37.75
CA ALA A 366 -40.48 14.13 -38.00
C ALA A 366 -41.66 14.32 -38.97
N ASP A 367 -42.03 15.57 -39.26
CA ASP A 367 -43.11 15.97 -40.18
C ASP A 367 -42.62 16.28 -41.62
N ILE A 368 -41.35 15.99 -41.93
CA ILE A 368 -40.73 16.06 -43.27
C ILE A 368 -40.35 14.64 -43.70
#